data_AF-A0A3S0W935-F1
#
_entry.id   AF-A0A3S0W935-F1
#
_cell.length_a   1.000
_cell.length_b   1.000
_cell.length_c   1.000
_cell.angle_alpha   90.00
_cell.angle_beta   90.00
_cell.angle_gamma   90.00
#
_symmetry.space_group_name_H-M   'P 1'
#
loop_
_entity.id
_entity.type
_entity.pdbx_description
1 polymer ?
#
loop_
_entity_poly.entity_id
_entity_poly.type
_entity_poly.pdbx_seq_one_letter_code
_entity_poly.pdbx_strand_id
1 'polypeptide(L)'
;MLLIGPGRWGTTSPELGVPVRFAEINNVAVLCEMVTMQNGLVPDVSLGTHFFSDLVETDILYLALFPQRQDNKLNTAFFDQQPNCLAELLPNAVNWSDCVRVIDLPNAQCQAVLRLNANTLKQNVFCYLDVP
;
A
#
# COMPACT_ATOMS: atom_id res chain seq x y z
N MET A 1 -6.28 -3.78 -7.43
CA MET A 1 -5.28 -2.74 -7.11
C MET A 1 -4.83 -2.90 -5.66
N LEU A 2 -3.53 -2.78 -5.38
CA LEU A 2 -2.96 -2.77 -4.03
C LEU A 2 -2.45 -1.36 -3.74
N LEU A 3 -2.89 -0.75 -2.64
CA LEU A 3 -2.30 0.49 -2.14
C LEU A 3 -1.36 0.18 -0.98
N ILE A 4 -0.19 0.81 -1.00
CA ILE A 4 0.82 0.73 0.04
C ILE A 4 1.23 2.16 0.38
N GLY A 5 1.20 2.53 1.66
CA GLY A 5 1.57 3.89 2.06
C GLY A 5 1.97 3.99 3.52
N PRO A 6 2.59 5.10 3.94
CA PRO A 6 3.07 5.29 5.29
C PRO A 6 1.94 5.53 6.28
N GLY A 7 2.07 4.98 7.49
CA GLY A 7 1.23 5.31 8.63
C GLY A 7 -0.26 5.01 8.44
N ARG A 8 -1.09 5.77 9.15
CA ARG A 8 -2.55 5.61 9.16
C ARG A 8 -3.21 6.33 8.00
N TRP A 9 -3.95 5.61 7.17
CA TRP A 9 -4.80 6.19 6.14
C TRP A 9 -6.10 6.69 6.80
N GLY A 10 -6.58 7.85 6.37
CA GLY A 10 -7.76 8.47 6.99
C GLY A 10 -7.47 9.33 8.21
N THR A 11 -6.21 9.67 8.43
CA THR A 11 -5.80 10.68 9.42
C THR A 11 -6.08 12.09 8.91
N THR A 12 -6.35 13.04 9.80
CA THR A 12 -6.32 14.48 9.46
C THR A 12 -4.92 15.07 9.56
N SER A 13 -3.99 14.34 10.17
CA SER A 13 -2.61 14.71 10.47
C SER A 13 -1.65 13.98 9.51
N PRO A 14 -1.09 14.67 8.49
CA PRO A 14 -0.15 14.07 7.52
C PRO A 14 1.10 13.46 8.15
N GLU A 15 1.51 13.96 9.33
CA GLU A 15 2.63 13.42 10.10
C GLU A 15 2.38 12.01 10.64
N LEU A 16 1.12 11.56 10.68
CA LEU A 16 0.73 10.22 11.14
C LEU A 16 0.38 9.26 10.00
N GLY A 17 0.31 9.72 8.75
CA GLY A 17 -0.04 8.91 7.59
C GLY A 17 -0.69 9.68 6.46
N VAL A 18 -1.60 9.04 5.71
CA VAL A 18 -2.20 9.59 4.48
C VAL A 18 -3.58 10.19 4.76
N PRO A 19 -3.78 11.51 4.56
CA PRO A 19 -5.09 12.12 4.68
C PRO A 19 -5.97 11.78 3.48
N VAL A 20 -7.03 11.02 3.73
CA VAL A 20 -7.97 10.56 2.70
C VAL A 20 -9.30 10.14 3.33
N ARG A 21 -10.40 10.23 2.59
CA ARG A 21 -11.69 9.64 2.98
C ARG A 21 -11.80 8.24 2.40
N PHE A 22 -12.50 7.34 3.09
CA PHE A 22 -12.69 5.97 2.61
C PHE A 22 -13.27 5.92 1.18
N ALA A 23 -14.26 6.76 0.88
CA ALA A 23 -14.88 6.86 -0.44
C ALA A 23 -13.90 7.21 -1.59
N GLU A 24 -12.72 7.76 -1.28
CA GLU A 24 -11.69 8.07 -2.29
C GLU A 24 -10.80 6.85 -2.60
N ILE A 25 -10.80 5.83 -1.74
CA ILE A 25 -9.91 4.64 -1.83
C ILE A 25 -10.67 3.30 -1.86
N ASN A 26 -12.00 3.31 -1.82
CA ASN A 26 -12.85 2.13 -1.65
C ASN A 26 -12.89 1.16 -2.84
N ASN A 27 -12.16 1.43 -3.93
CA ASN A 27 -12.08 0.57 -5.12
C ASN A 27 -10.82 -0.31 -5.14
N VAL A 28 -10.04 -0.33 -4.05
CA VAL A 28 -8.84 -1.15 -3.95
C VAL A 28 -9.19 -2.57 -3.53
N ALA A 29 -8.36 -3.55 -3.89
CA ALA A 29 -8.52 -4.90 -3.37
C ALA A 29 -7.78 -5.07 -2.03
N VAL A 30 -6.72 -4.29 -1.83
CA VAL A 30 -5.84 -4.40 -0.68
C VAL A 30 -5.34 -3.02 -0.27
N LEU A 31 -5.40 -2.73 1.03
CA LEU A 31 -4.82 -1.54 1.65
C LEU A 31 -3.72 -1.98 2.63
N CYS A 32 -2.49 -1.52 2.39
CA CYS A 32 -1.33 -1.82 3.21
C CYS A 32 -0.75 -0.57 3.86
N GLU A 33 -0.82 -0.53 5.19
CA GLU A 33 -0.21 0.52 6.01
C GLU A 33 1.21 0.11 6.40
N MET A 34 2.20 0.91 5.98
CA MET A 34 3.60 0.72 6.35
C MET A 34 3.91 1.48 7.63
N VAL A 35 4.15 0.72 8.69
CA VAL A 35 4.46 1.21 10.02
C VAL A 35 5.96 1.50 10.12
N THR A 36 6.37 2.59 9.48
CA THR A 36 7.76 3.07 9.55
C THR A 36 7.90 3.96 10.78
N MET A 37 8.82 3.63 11.68
CA MET A 37 9.16 4.52 12.79
C MET A 37 10.01 5.66 12.26
N GLN A 38 9.41 6.84 12.10
CA GLN A 38 10.16 8.08 11.91
C GLN A 38 10.20 8.85 13.23
N ASN A 39 11.40 9.25 13.65
CA ASN A 39 11.65 10.19 14.75
C ASN A 39 11.12 9.78 16.13
N GLY A 40 11.03 8.47 16.43
CA GLY A 40 10.61 7.99 17.76
C GLY A 40 9.10 8.12 18.04
N LEU A 41 8.33 8.59 17.06
CA LEU A 41 6.88 8.50 17.07
C LEU A 41 6.49 7.17 16.43
N VAL A 42 5.93 6.27 17.24
CA VAL A 42 5.18 5.14 16.69
C VAL A 42 3.82 5.72 16.33
N PRO A 43 3.45 5.84 15.05
CA PRO A 43 2.09 6.24 14.72
C PRO A 43 1.16 5.23 15.41
N ASP A 44 0.14 5.74 16.12
CA ASP A 44 -0.97 4.93 16.62
C ASP A 44 -1.68 4.37 15.38
N VAL A 45 -1.17 3.22 14.91
CA VAL A 45 -1.78 2.49 13.82
C VAL A 45 -3.08 1.98 14.36
N SER A 46 -4.16 2.53 13.81
CA SER A 46 -5.50 2.10 14.17
C SER A 46 -5.76 0.63 13.80
N LEU A 47 -4.82 -0.05 13.12
CA LEU A 47 -4.94 -1.42 12.62
C LEU A 47 -6.24 -1.60 11.81
N GLY A 48 -6.59 -0.57 11.04
CA GLY A 48 -7.82 -0.51 10.26
C GLY A 48 -9.08 -0.19 11.07
N THR A 49 -9.04 0.00 12.40
CA THR A 49 -10.25 0.28 13.21
C THR A 49 -11.03 1.50 12.76
N HIS A 50 -10.37 2.49 12.17
CA HIS A 50 -11.03 3.68 11.64
C HIS A 50 -11.93 3.42 10.42
N PHE A 51 -11.62 2.38 9.65
CA PHE A 51 -12.36 1.98 8.45
C PHE A 51 -12.84 0.53 8.56
N PHE A 52 -12.90 -0.06 9.75
CA PHE A 52 -13.03 -1.50 9.87
C PHE A 52 -14.34 -2.02 9.26
N SER A 53 -15.46 -1.39 9.61
CA SER A 53 -16.76 -1.74 9.03
C SER A 53 -16.77 -1.57 7.52
N ASP A 54 -16.19 -0.46 7.03
CA ASP A 54 -16.15 -0.16 5.60
C ASP A 54 -15.29 -1.18 4.83
N LEU A 55 -14.11 -1.54 5.37
CA LEU A 55 -13.19 -2.52 4.80
C LEU A 55 -13.84 -3.91 4.72
N VAL A 56 -14.58 -4.30 5.76
CA VAL A 56 -15.33 -5.56 5.80
C VAL A 56 -16.48 -5.53 4.79
N GLU A 57 -17.24 -4.44 4.71
CA GLU A 57 -18.38 -4.31 3.80
C GLU A 57 -17.97 -4.31 2.33
N THR A 58 -16.77 -3.81 2.03
CA THR A 58 -16.23 -3.69 0.67
C THR A 58 -15.27 -4.81 0.27
N ASP A 59 -15.12 -5.84 1.10
CA ASP A 59 -14.19 -6.95 0.89
C ASP A 59 -12.73 -6.52 0.62
N ILE A 60 -12.30 -5.43 1.27
CA ILE A 60 -10.93 -4.91 1.14
C ILE A 60 -10.02 -5.59 2.17
N LEU A 61 -8.98 -6.25 1.69
CA LEU A 61 -7.97 -6.83 2.57
C LEU A 61 -7.10 -5.73 3.18
N TYR A 62 -7.10 -5.64 4.52
CA TYR A 62 -6.25 -4.73 5.26
C TYR A 62 -4.97 -5.43 5.75
N LEU A 63 -3.82 -4.76 5.58
CA LEU A 63 -2.51 -5.24 5.97
C LEU A 63 -1.74 -4.16 6.73
N ALA A 64 -1.10 -4.55 7.83
CA ALA A 64 -0.11 -3.71 8.52
C ALA A 64 1.28 -4.31 8.33
N LEU A 65 2.16 -3.59 7.64
CA LEU A 65 3.54 -4.00 7.40
C LEU A 65 4.47 -3.22 8.33
N PHE A 66 5.22 -3.93 9.18
CA PHE A 66 6.22 -3.34 10.08
C PHE A 66 7.62 -3.61 9.51
N PRO A 67 8.28 -2.66 8.81
CA PRO A 67 9.55 -2.92 8.13
C PRO A 67 10.70 -3.29 9.07
N GLN A 68 10.61 -2.90 10.35
CA GLN A 68 11.61 -3.19 11.38
C GLN A 68 11.47 -4.59 12.01
N ARG A 69 10.40 -5.33 11.69
CA ARG A 69 10.19 -6.68 12.20
C ARG A 69 10.93 -7.68 11.31
N GLN A 70 11.73 -8.56 11.90
CA GLN A 70 12.64 -9.48 11.18
C GLN A 70 11.97 -10.29 10.05
N ASP A 71 10.73 -10.72 10.24
CA ASP A 71 9.99 -11.56 9.28
C ASP A 71 9.25 -10.77 8.21
N ASN A 72 9.24 -9.43 8.30
CA ASN A 72 8.59 -8.56 7.35
C ASN A 72 9.60 -8.05 6.33
N LYS A 73 9.31 -8.27 5.05
CA LYS A 73 10.19 -7.83 3.95
C LYS A 73 9.39 -7.05 2.92
N LEU A 74 9.97 -5.94 2.48
CA LEU A 74 9.49 -5.16 1.35
C LEU A 74 10.64 -5.04 0.35
N ASN A 75 10.42 -5.47 -0.89
CA ASN A 75 11.40 -5.30 -1.95
C ASN A 75 11.33 -3.89 -2.52
N THR A 76 11.88 -2.90 -1.80
CA THR A 76 11.89 -1.49 -2.22
C THR A 76 12.57 -1.30 -3.57
N ALA A 77 13.68 -2.02 -3.80
CA ALA A 77 14.41 -1.98 -5.07
C ALA A 77 13.55 -2.35 -6.27
N PHE A 78 12.62 -3.31 -6.12
CA PHE A 78 11.67 -3.62 -7.18
C PHE A 78 10.79 -2.41 -7.51
N PHE A 79 10.16 -1.79 -6.50
CA PHE A 79 9.28 -0.65 -6.72
C PHE A 79 10.01 0.56 -7.31
N ASP A 80 11.24 0.83 -6.86
CA ASP A 80 12.05 1.95 -7.32
C ASP A 80 12.46 1.82 -8.80
N GLN A 81 12.67 0.58 -9.26
CA GLN A 81 13.06 0.29 -10.64
C GLN A 81 11.90 0.34 -11.63
N GLN A 82 10.67 0.07 -11.19
CA GLN A 82 9.50 0.05 -12.08
C GLN A 82 9.20 1.44 -12.67
N PRO A 83 8.65 1.52 -13.90
CA PRO A 83 8.20 2.79 -14.46
C PRO A 83 7.05 3.36 -13.60
N ASN A 84 7.06 4.68 -13.37
CA ASN A 84 5.96 5.37 -12.71
C ASN A 84 4.98 5.88 -13.78
N CYS A 85 3.82 5.24 -13.92
CA CYS A 85 2.80 5.64 -14.90
C CYS A 85 1.87 6.76 -14.41
N LEU A 86 2.17 7.41 -13.26
CA LEU A 86 1.34 8.51 -12.73
C LEU A 86 1.13 9.63 -13.76
N ALA A 87 2.19 10.08 -14.42
CA ALA A 87 2.11 11.18 -15.38
C ALA A 87 1.32 10.81 -16.65
N GLU A 88 1.29 9.52 -17.00
CA GLU A 88 0.51 9.01 -18.14
C GLU A 88 -0.99 8.97 -17.81
N LEU A 89 -1.33 8.54 -16.60
CA LEU A 89 -2.71 8.42 -16.13
C LEU A 89 -3.32 9.77 -15.72
N LEU A 90 -2.53 10.62 -15.07
CA LEU A 90 -2.94 11.90 -14.49
C LEU A 90 -1.87 12.97 -14.76
N PRO A 91 -1.82 13.55 -15.98
CA PRO A 91 -0.81 14.54 -16.34
C PRO A 91 -0.73 15.74 -15.40
N ASN A 92 -1.88 16.17 -14.85
CA ASN A 92 -1.96 17.29 -13.91
C ASN A 92 -1.35 16.97 -12.53
N ALA A 93 -1.09 15.70 -12.23
CA ALA A 93 -0.49 15.24 -10.98
C ALA A 93 1.01 14.95 -11.09
N VAL A 94 1.67 15.28 -12.22
CA VAL A 94 3.09 14.98 -12.46
C VAL A 94 4.02 15.50 -11.36
N ASN A 95 3.68 16.63 -10.73
CA ASN A 95 4.45 17.19 -9.62
C ASN A 95 4.49 16.30 -8.36
N TRP A 96 3.64 15.28 -8.29
CA TRP A 96 3.61 14.29 -7.21
C TRP A 96 4.40 13.02 -7.52
N SER A 97 5.07 12.93 -8.68
CA SER A 97 5.76 11.70 -9.12
C SER A 97 6.87 11.23 -8.18
N ASP A 98 7.42 12.13 -7.36
CA ASP A 98 8.43 11.80 -6.34
C ASP A 98 7.81 11.20 -5.07
N CYS A 99 6.52 11.41 -4.83
CA CYS A 99 5.81 10.92 -3.64
C CYS A 99 4.83 9.78 -3.94
N VAL A 100 4.21 9.80 -5.12
CA VAL A 100 3.20 8.84 -5.57
C VAL A 100 3.76 8.08 -6.76
N ARG A 101 3.85 6.77 -6.60
CA ARG A 101 4.25 5.85 -7.67
C ARG A 101 3.07 4.96 -8.04
N VAL A 102 2.68 5.00 -9.32
CA VAL A 102 1.72 4.07 -9.88
C VAL A 102 2.48 3.08 -10.75
N ILE A 103 2.33 1.79 -10.44
CA ILE A 103 2.95 0.69 -11.17
C ILE A 103 1.81 -0.16 -11.69
N ASP A 104 1.67 -0.19 -13.02
CA ASP A 104 0.78 -1.11 -13.70
C ASP A 104 1.58 -2.34 -14.14
N LEU A 105 1.05 -3.54 -13.92
CA LEU A 105 1.69 -4.82 -14.25
C LEU A 105 0.70 -5.74 -14.97
N PRO A 106 1.14 -6.46 -16.02
CA PRO A 106 2.49 -6.45 -16.58
C PRO A 106 2.81 -5.15 -17.35
N ASN A 107 4.10 -4.81 -17.46
CA ASN A 107 4.60 -3.65 -18.20
C ASN A 107 5.89 -3.98 -18.97
N ALA A 108 6.44 -2.97 -19.68
CA ALA A 108 7.63 -3.13 -20.51
C ALA A 108 8.87 -3.70 -19.78
N GLN A 109 8.99 -3.51 -18.46
CA GLN A 109 10.11 -4.00 -17.65
C GLN A 109 9.80 -5.29 -16.88
N CYS A 110 8.53 -5.60 -16.65
CA CYS A 110 8.11 -6.79 -15.90
C CYS A 110 6.85 -7.41 -16.51
N GLN A 111 7.00 -8.60 -17.09
CA GLN A 111 5.90 -9.35 -17.71
C GLN A 111 5.12 -10.23 -16.73
N ALA A 112 5.55 -10.29 -15.46
CA ALA A 112 4.86 -11.03 -14.41
C ALA A 112 3.67 -10.24 -13.86
N VAL A 113 2.68 -10.96 -13.33
CA VAL A 113 1.53 -10.39 -12.63
C VAL A 113 1.79 -10.37 -11.13
N LEU A 114 1.27 -9.34 -10.45
CA LEU A 114 1.32 -9.28 -9.00
C LEU A 114 0.25 -10.20 -8.40
N ARG A 115 0.66 -11.17 -7.59
CA ARG A 115 -0.24 -12.03 -6.82
C ARG A 115 -0.08 -11.80 -5.34
N LEU A 116 -1.19 -11.84 -4.63
CA LEU A 116 -1.23 -11.76 -3.17
C LEU A 116 -1.91 -13.00 -2.60
N ASN A 117 -1.22 -13.65 -1.66
CA ASN A 117 -1.76 -14.75 -0.88
C ASN A 117 -1.76 -14.36 0.59
N ALA A 118 -2.94 -14.33 1.20
CA ALA A 118 -3.11 -14.06 2.62
C ALA A 118 -3.68 -15.30 3.33
N ASN A 119 -2.98 -15.75 4.37
CA ASN A 119 -3.44 -16.82 5.24
C ASN A 119 -3.73 -16.26 6.62
N THR A 120 -5.02 -16.04 6.91
CA THR A 120 -5.47 -15.43 8.17
C THR A 120 -5.17 -16.29 9.38
N LEU A 121 -5.24 -17.63 9.26
CA LEU A 121 -4.97 -18.55 10.38
C LEU A 121 -3.50 -18.54 10.80
N LYS A 122 -2.59 -18.44 9.82
CA LYS A 122 -1.15 -18.37 10.06
C LYS A 122 -0.63 -16.94 10.21
N GLN A 123 -1.49 -15.93 10.02
CA GLN A 123 -1.15 -14.51 9.97
C GLN A 123 0.01 -14.19 9.01
N ASN A 124 0.06 -14.88 7.88
CA ASN A 124 1.10 -14.69 6.87
C ASN A 124 0.51 -14.13 5.59
N VAL A 125 1.23 -13.19 4.99
CA VAL A 125 0.86 -12.60 3.70
C VAL A 125 2.08 -12.56 2.79
N PHE A 126 1.92 -13.07 1.58
CA PHE A 126 2.94 -13.05 0.54
C PHE A 126 2.42 -12.27 -0.65
N CYS A 127 3.17 -11.26 -1.06
CA CYS A 127 2.97 -10.55 -2.31
C CYS A 127 4.16 -10.87 -3.22
N TYR A 128 3.91 -11.49 -4.36
CA TYR A 128 4.95 -11.99 -5.25
C TYR A 128 4.56 -11.83 -6.72
N LEU A 129 5.57 -11.85 -7.58
CA LEU A 129 5.41 -11.81 -9.02
C LEU A 129 5.28 -13.24 -9.52
N ASP A 130 4.25 -13.50 -10.32
CA ASP A 130 4.00 -14.78 -10.95
C ASP A 130 3.99 -14.62 -12.47
N VAL A 131 4.68 -15.51 -13.17
CA VAL A 131 4.64 -15.51 -14.64
C VAL A 131 3.45 -16.37 -15.05
N PRO A 132 2.52 -15.85 -15.87
CA PRO A 132 1.33 -16.59 -16.27
C PRO A 132 1.64 -17.91 -16.98
#